data_AF-A0A1Q3Z444-F1
#
_entry.id   AF-A0A1Q3Z444-F1
#
_cell.length_a   1.000
_cell.length_b   1.000
_cell.length_c   1.000
_cell.angle_alpha   90.00
_cell.angle_beta   90.00
_cell.angle_gamma   90.00
#
_symmetry.space_group_name_H-M   'P 1'
#
loop_
_entity.id
_entity.type
_entity.pdbx_description
1 polymer ?
#
loop_
_entity_poly.entity_id
_entity_poly.type
_entity_poly.pdbx_seq_one_letter_code
_entity_poly.pdbx_strand_id
1 'polypeptide(L)' 'MLKTWDPIGIADEPRAQDEYDAYAPAIARMLAADVSEAALASHLLAVERDRMGLRGDEQRAAQTAKLLLALVKH' A
#
# COMPACT_ATOMS: atom_id res chain seq x y z
N MET A 1 1.65 7.70 6.36
CA MET A 1 0.59 7.04 5.58
C MET A 1 0.98 5.65 5.11
N LEU A 2 2.20 5.41 4.59
CA LEU A 2 2.66 4.06 4.21
C LEU A 2 2.99 3.13 5.40
N LYS A 3 3.20 3.68 6.61
CA LYS A 3 3.45 2.90 7.83
C LYS A 3 2.36 1.88 8.19
N THR A 4 1.12 2.09 7.77
CA THR A 4 -0.01 1.16 8.03
C THR A 4 -0.11 0.02 7.01
N TRP A 5 0.65 0.09 5.91
CA TRP A 5 0.73 -1.01 4.95
C TRP A 5 1.76 -2.04 5.40
N ASP A 6 2.95 -1.58 5.79
CA ASP A 6 4.12 -2.32 6.29
C ASP A 6 4.13 -3.85 6.11
N PRO A 7 4.13 -4.35 4.86
CA PRO A 7 4.00 -5.78 4.60
C PRO A 7 5.21 -6.62 5.04
N ILE A 8 6.35 -5.96 5.26
CA ILE A 8 7.62 -6.57 5.70
C ILE A 8 8.00 -6.19 7.14
N GLY A 9 7.21 -5.37 7.84
CA GLY A 9 7.39 -5.09 9.27
C GLY A 9 8.54 -4.13 9.60
N ILE A 10 8.93 -3.25 8.69
CA ILE A 10 10.09 -2.35 8.83
C ILE A 10 9.71 -0.86 8.81
N ALA A 11 8.43 -0.50 8.96
CA ALA A 11 7.99 0.90 8.95
C ALA A 11 8.61 1.78 10.05
N ASP A 12 9.16 1.14 11.10
CA ASP A 12 9.89 1.78 12.18
C ASP A 12 11.41 1.78 11.98
N GLU A 13 11.94 1.15 10.93
CA GLU A 13 13.34 1.26 10.50
C GLU A 13 13.51 2.51 9.62
N PRO A 14 14.13 3.60 10.11
CA PRO A 14 14.22 4.87 9.38
C PRO A 14 14.99 4.74 8.06
N ARG A 15 15.86 3.73 7.95
CA ARG A 15 16.70 3.47 6.77
C ARG A 15 16.01 2.72 5.64
N ALA A 16 14.77 2.26 5.86
CA ALA A 16 14.02 1.51 4.87
C ALA A 16 12.76 2.24 4.38
N GLN A 17 12.60 3.52 4.74
CA GLN A 17 11.46 4.32 4.28
C GLN A 17 11.53 4.67 2.79
N ASP A 18 12.75 4.83 2.27
CA ASP A 18 13.04 5.06 0.85
C ASP A 18 12.64 3.88 -0.04
N GLU A 19 12.64 2.64 0.48
CA GLU A 19 12.16 1.46 -0.24
C GLU A 19 10.65 1.53 -0.54
N TYR A 20 9.88 2.19 0.31
CA TYR A 20 8.43 2.38 0.11
C TYR A 20 8.10 3.60 -0.74
N ASP A 21 8.98 4.60 -0.79
CA ASP A 21 8.81 5.82 -1.60
C ASP A 21 8.67 5.49 -3.10
N ALA A 22 9.24 4.38 -3.57
CA ALA A 22 9.08 3.91 -4.94
C ALA A 22 7.61 3.58 -5.32
N TYR A 23 6.77 3.21 -4.35
CA TYR A 23 5.37 2.82 -4.58
C TYR A 23 4.37 3.93 -4.26
N ALA A 24 4.78 4.91 -3.43
CA ALA A 24 3.93 6.03 -3.01
C ALA A 24 3.28 6.80 -4.18
N PRO A 25 3.99 7.14 -5.28
CA PRO A 25 3.41 7.89 -6.39
C PRO A 25 2.30 7.14 -7.13
N ALA A 26 2.44 5.82 -7.29
CA ALA A 26 1.44 4.99 -7.96
C ALA A 26 0.16 4.90 -7.12
N ILE A 27 0.31 4.65 -5.82
CA ILE A 27 -0.79 4.61 -4.85
C ILE A 27 -1.49 5.97 -4.79
N ALA A 28 -0.75 7.08 -4.73
CA ALA A 28 -1.31 8.43 -4.71
C ALA A 28 -2.11 8.74 -6.00
N ARG A 29 -1.62 8.34 -7.17
CA ARG A 29 -2.37 8.46 -8.44
C ARG A 29 -3.67 7.68 -8.42
N MET A 30 -3.66 6.46 -7.90
CA MET A 30 -4.87 5.63 -7.79
C MET A 30 -5.89 6.27 -6.85
N LEU A 31 -5.45 6.78 -5.69
CA LEU A 31 -6.32 7.50 -4.75
C LEU A 31 -6.95 8.75 -5.38
N ALA A 32 -6.17 9.53 -6.14
CA ALA A 32 -6.67 10.71 -6.85
C ALA A 32 -7.66 10.38 -7.98
N ALA A 33 -7.65 9.14 -8.49
CA ALA A 33 -8.56 8.66 -9.52
C ALA A 33 -9.85 8.03 -8.96
N ASP A 34 -10.11 8.13 -7.65
CA ASP A 34 -11.27 7.55 -6.94
C ASP A 34 -11.48 6.05 -7.26
N VAL A 35 -10.38 5.29 -7.29
CA VAL A 35 -10.44 3.84 -7.53
C VAL A 35 -11.23 3.13 -6.42
N SER A 36 -11.80 1.98 -6.76
CA SER A 36 -12.45 1.14 -5.76
C SER A 36 -11.45 0.56 -4.76
N GLU A 37 -11.93 0.27 -3.55
CA GLU A 37 -11.15 -0.41 -2.49
C GLU A 37 -10.54 -1.72 -3.00
N ALA A 38 -11.31 -2.52 -3.75
CA ALA A 38 -10.84 -3.78 -4.33
C ALA A 38 -9.71 -3.60 -5.35
N ALA A 39 -9.75 -2.53 -6.17
CA ALA A 39 -8.70 -2.25 -7.14
C ALA A 39 -7.42 -1.81 -6.44
N LEU A 40 -7.53 -0.98 -5.40
CA LEU A 40 -6.38 -0.56 -4.60
C LEU A 40 -5.78 -1.74 -3.82
N ALA A 41 -6.60 -2.58 -3.19
CA ALA A 41 -6.15 -3.78 -2.49
C ALA A 41 -5.43 -4.74 -3.43
N SER A 42 -5.95 -4.95 -4.64
CA SER A 42 -5.31 -5.79 -5.65
C SER A 42 -3.95 -5.23 -6.08
N HIS A 43 -3.83 -3.90 -6.22
CA HIS A 43 -2.57 -3.26 -6.53
C HIS A 43 -1.54 -3.45 -5.40
N LEU A 44 -1.93 -3.21 -4.14
CA LEU A 44 -1.05 -3.41 -2.99
C LEU A 44 -0.55 -4.86 -2.92
N LEU A 45 -1.45 -5.83 -3.09
CA LEU A 45 -1.11 -7.25 -3.12
C LEU A 45 -0.14 -7.60 -4.26
N ALA A 46 -0.30 -6.98 -5.44
CA ALA A 46 0.62 -7.17 -6.57
C ALA A 46 2.00 -6.60 -6.26
N VAL A 47 2.10 -5.46 -5.56
CA VAL A 47 3.40 -4.94 -5.13
C VAL A 47 4.08 -5.90 -4.15
N GLU A 48 3.33 -6.44 -3.18
CA GLU A 48 3.86 -7.44 -2.24
C GLU A 48 4.41 -8.67 -2.96
N ARG A 49 3.70 -9.17 -3.97
CA ARG A 49 4.08 -10.37 -4.73
C ARG A 49 5.19 -10.12 -5.73
N ASP A 50 5.01 -9.14 -6.60
CA ASP A 50 5.79 -8.98 -7.82
C ASP A 50 7.03 -8.11 -7.61
N ARG A 51 6.97 -7.17 -6.65
CA ARG A 51 8.07 -6.24 -6.37
C ARG A 51 8.87 -6.65 -5.14
N MET A 52 8.19 -7.12 -4.10
CA MET A 52 8.84 -7.54 -2.85
C MET A 52 9.13 -9.05 -2.80
N GLY A 53 8.60 -9.85 -3.74
CA GLY A 53 8.82 -11.30 -3.79
C GLY A 53 8.14 -12.06 -2.63
N LEU A 54 7.15 -11.47 -1.98
CA LEU A 54 6.42 -12.08 -0.87
C LEU A 54 5.28 -12.95 -1.40
N ARG A 55 4.73 -13.80 -0.53
CA ARG A 55 3.48 -14.52 -0.84
C ARG A 55 2.29 -13.56 -1.00
N GLY A 56 2.38 -12.37 -0.40
CA GLY A 56 1.30 -11.40 -0.28
C GLY A 56 0.28 -11.78 0.80
N ASP A 57 -0.31 -10.78 1.44
CA ASP A 57 -1.38 -10.91 2.44
C ASP A 57 -2.63 -10.15 1.98
N GLU A 58 -3.64 -10.90 1.55
CA GLU A 58 -4.87 -10.35 1.01
C GLU A 58 -5.67 -9.57 2.05
N GLN A 59 -5.65 -10.02 3.30
CA GLN A 59 -6.37 -9.37 4.39
C GLN A 59 -5.70 -8.04 4.73
N ARG A 60 -4.37 -8.02 4.84
CA ARG A 60 -3.60 -6.79 5.07
C ARG A 60 -3.81 -5.81 3.92
N ALA A 61 -3.65 -6.24 2.67
CA ALA A 61 -3.84 -5.39 1.51
C ALA A 61 -5.24 -4.75 1.46
N ALA A 62 -6.29 -5.51 1.78
CA ALA A 62 -7.66 -5.00 1.87
C ALA A 62 -7.83 -3.97 3.01
N GLN A 63 -7.32 -4.28 4.21
CA GLN A 63 -7.40 -3.35 5.36
C GLN A 63 -6.65 -2.05 5.08
N THR A 64 -5.46 -2.12 4.49
CA THR A 64 -4.69 -0.93 4.10
C THR A 64 -5.42 -0.11 3.05
N ALA A 65 -5.98 -0.74 2.00
CA ALA A 65 -6.72 -0.04 0.96
C ALA A 65 -7.91 0.75 1.54
N LYS A 66 -8.68 0.13 2.44
CA LYS A 66 -9.78 0.77 3.15
C LYS A 66 -9.32 2.00 3.94
N LEU A 67 -8.23 1.87 4.71
CA LEU A 67 -7.68 2.98 5.50
C LEU A 67 -7.19 4.13 4.62
N LEU A 68 -6.49 3.83 3.52
CA LEU A 68 -5.99 4.84 2.59
C LEU A 68 -7.12 5.63 1.95
N LEU A 69 -8.19 4.95 1.50
CA LEU A 69 -9.37 5.61 0.93
C LEU A 69 -10.12 6.47 1.95
N ALA A 70 -10.22 6.03 3.21
CA ALA A 70 -10.84 6.81 4.27
C ALA A 70 -10.07 8.11 4.57
N LEU A 71 -8.74 8.11 4.41
CA LEU A 71 -7.90 9.27 4.69
C LEU A 71 -7.95 10.35 3.61
N VAL A 72 -8.25 9.99 2.35
CA VAL A 72 -8.28 10.95 1.22
C VAL A 72 -9.65 11.53 0.92
N LYS A 73 -10.74 11.00 1.51
CA LYS A 73 -12.12 11.48 1.27
C LYS A 73 -12.51 12.72 2.11
N HIS A 74 -11.56 13.61 2.41
CA HIS A 74 -11.78 14.85 3.16
C HIS A 74 -11.57 16.10 2.32
#